data_AF-A0A286EIE4-F1
#
_entry.id   AF-A0A286EIE4-F1
#
_cell.length_a   1.000
_cell.length_b   1.000
_cell.length_c   1.000
_cell.angle_alpha   90.00
_cell.angle_beta   90.00
_cell.angle_gamma   90.00
#
_symmetry.space_group_name_H-M   'P 1'
#
loop_
_entity.id
_entity.type
_entity.pdbx_description
1 polymer ?
#
loop_
_entity_poly.entity_id
_entity_poly.type
_entity_poly.pdbx_seq_one_letter_code
_entity_poly.pdbx_strand_id
1 'polypeptide(L)'
;MSVASWRATLRIARREASRSKRRTALVVTLIGLPVLALSMADIAYRTYQLDPTEKIARELGSAQAAIQWSDGRVMQGPQAWLSGFEVESPAVSSSPQLAGGQPFVDQTPTLVQHLPGRRLIATTTGTLEIKTAAGIKTALVNGMDYADPMARGLVRQVSGRAPRGDSEVALTVALAKSTGLHLGEQMVLTGLAKSFSVVGIVEDTTANHAEAAYLLPDAVASAMPHSMGRIPPTSWLVASPTPVTWSDVLALNKLGFAVLSREVYLNPPPKSQVPLIQDSSTDRTVPTTAALVVGLALLEVVLLAGPAFAVGARRQRRDLALIAANGGRRGQLRNVVLSNGIVLGAVAGVVSLVVAVTLSRLALRLFAGLPSRVPGHFDLRPDELAGLALLAVLTALLAAVFPARAAARTDVVATLAGRRGALHTSKWSVILGCALAGLGAALALGGFTSTEAGPVAILSGVGLAELGLICCTPAMLAVIAGLGRRLPLSPRIALRDAGRNRSSAAPAVAAVMASMIGAIAVTIGVVSTEDQNRRSYTAGLPLHDVFTYASAYSATDAKEVQIDPTTIAATLRSTLPVRQVMTVLQPDMSCPSVGAPTATQCSVL
;
A
#
# COMPACT_ATOMS: atom_id res chain seq x y z
N MET A 1 -13.03 -21.76 38.92
CA MET A 1 -12.57 -23.10 38.48
C MET A 1 -11.20 -23.33 39.07
N SER A 2 -10.86 -24.54 39.51
CA SER A 2 -9.48 -24.84 39.89
C SER A 2 -8.60 -25.02 38.65
N VAL A 3 -7.31 -24.68 38.74
CA VAL A 3 -6.31 -24.86 37.68
C VAL A 3 -6.29 -26.31 37.15
N ALA A 4 -6.49 -27.28 38.04
CA ALA A 4 -6.58 -28.69 37.69
C ALA A 4 -7.74 -29.00 36.72
N SER A 5 -8.91 -28.40 36.93
CA SER A 5 -10.07 -28.60 36.06
C SER A 5 -9.86 -28.05 34.65
N TRP A 6 -9.13 -26.93 34.53
CA TRP A 6 -8.82 -26.32 33.24
C TRP A 6 -7.74 -27.10 32.47
N ARG A 7 -6.72 -27.60 33.18
CA ARG A 7 -5.71 -28.51 32.59
C ARG A 7 -6.35 -29.80 32.05
N ALA A 8 -7.35 -30.35 32.74
CA ALA A 8 -8.06 -31.53 32.30
C ALA A 8 -8.85 -31.28 30.99
N THR A 9 -9.58 -30.17 30.90
CA THR A 9 -10.35 -29.84 29.68
C THR A 9 -9.44 -29.55 28.48
N LEU A 10 -8.29 -28.92 28.69
CA LEU A 10 -7.28 -28.72 27.64
C LEU A 10 -6.65 -30.03 27.15
N ARG A 11 -6.35 -30.98 28.05
CA ARG A 11 -5.83 -32.30 27.65
C ARG A 11 -6.85 -33.07 26.79
N ILE A 12 -8.12 -33.02 27.17
CA ILE A 12 -9.21 -33.61 26.38
C ILE A 12 -9.24 -32.96 25.00
N ALA A 13 -9.21 -31.62 24.94
CA ALA A 13 -9.25 -30.88 23.69
C ALA A 13 -8.07 -31.20 22.76
N ARG A 14 -6.85 -31.26 23.30
CA ARG A 14 -5.65 -31.62 22.53
C ARG A 14 -5.72 -33.03 21.96
N ARG A 15 -6.15 -34.01 22.77
CA ARG A 15 -6.32 -35.41 22.30
C ARG A 15 -7.37 -35.49 21.20
N GLU A 16 -8.47 -34.79 21.38
CA GLU A 16 -9.58 -34.79 20.42
C GLU A 16 -9.18 -34.17 19.08
N ALA A 17 -8.44 -33.05 19.10
CA ALA A 17 -7.90 -32.42 17.91
C ALA A 17 -6.97 -33.38 17.13
N SER A 18 -6.15 -34.17 17.83
CA SER A 18 -5.24 -35.14 17.19
C SER A 18 -5.94 -36.36 16.60
N ARG A 19 -7.07 -36.78 17.19
CA ARG A 19 -7.85 -37.93 16.71
C ARG A 19 -8.70 -37.58 15.50
N SER A 20 -9.29 -36.38 15.47
CA SER A 20 -10.23 -35.94 14.44
C SER A 20 -9.56 -35.12 13.32
N LYS A 21 -8.43 -35.61 12.77
CA LYS A 21 -7.54 -34.88 11.85
C LYS A 21 -8.24 -34.08 10.75
N ARG A 22 -9.23 -34.66 10.05
CA ARG A 22 -9.96 -33.98 8.96
C ARG A 22 -10.76 -32.76 9.43
N ARG A 23 -11.41 -32.88 10.58
CA ARG A 23 -12.18 -31.78 11.18
C ARG A 23 -11.25 -30.71 11.71
N THR A 24 -10.20 -31.12 12.41
CA THR A 24 -9.17 -30.21 12.91
C THR A 24 -8.56 -29.42 11.76
N ALA A 25 -8.19 -30.08 10.67
CA ALA A 25 -7.70 -29.43 9.45
C ALA A 25 -8.72 -28.42 8.91
N LEU A 26 -9.99 -28.79 8.75
CA LEU A 26 -11.01 -27.88 8.25
C LEU A 26 -11.18 -26.62 9.13
N VAL A 27 -11.23 -26.76 10.45
CA VAL A 27 -11.35 -25.61 11.37
C VAL A 27 -10.07 -24.77 11.36
N VAL A 28 -8.90 -25.41 11.36
CA VAL A 28 -7.60 -24.74 11.31
C VAL A 28 -7.44 -23.97 10.01
N THR A 29 -7.84 -24.51 8.86
CA THR A 29 -7.78 -23.81 7.57
C THR A 29 -8.76 -22.64 7.53
N LEU A 30 -9.98 -22.82 8.02
CA LEU A 30 -11.02 -21.79 7.98
C LEU A 30 -10.68 -20.55 8.82
N ILE A 31 -10.05 -20.76 9.99
CA ILE A 31 -9.57 -19.68 10.85
C ILE A 31 -8.20 -19.19 10.39
N GLY A 32 -7.35 -20.11 9.96
CA GLY A 32 -5.97 -19.84 9.65
C GLY A 32 -5.78 -19.08 8.34
N LEU A 33 -6.63 -19.28 7.33
CA LEU A 33 -6.46 -18.63 6.02
C LEU A 33 -6.61 -17.09 6.09
N PRO A 34 -7.63 -16.52 6.76
CA PRO A 34 -7.69 -15.08 7.00
C PRO A 34 -6.49 -14.55 7.78
N VAL A 35 -6.07 -15.25 8.85
CA VAL A 35 -4.92 -14.84 9.67
C VAL A 35 -3.62 -14.88 8.86
N LEU A 36 -3.45 -15.88 8.00
CA LEU A 36 -2.34 -15.99 7.07
C LEU A 36 -2.32 -14.81 6.09
N ALA A 37 -3.46 -14.49 5.48
CA ALA A 37 -3.57 -13.37 4.55
C ALA A 37 -3.23 -12.04 5.23
N LEU A 38 -3.78 -11.78 6.42
CA LEU A 38 -3.48 -10.59 7.21
C LEU A 38 -2.00 -10.53 7.60
N SER A 39 -1.41 -11.65 8.03
CA SER A 39 0.01 -11.70 8.40
C SER A 39 0.92 -11.47 7.20
N MET A 40 0.58 -12.02 6.03
CA MET A 40 1.34 -11.77 4.80
C MET A 40 1.24 -10.32 4.35
N ALA A 41 0.04 -9.74 4.41
CA ALA A 41 -0.19 -8.33 4.10
C ALA A 41 0.57 -7.40 5.06
N ASP A 42 0.55 -7.71 6.36
CA ASP A 42 1.30 -6.98 7.38
C ASP A 42 2.82 -7.03 7.12
N ILE A 43 3.38 -8.23 6.96
CA ILE A 43 4.81 -8.41 6.64
C ILE A 43 5.17 -7.67 5.35
N ALA A 44 4.36 -7.77 4.30
CA ALA A 44 4.60 -7.06 3.05
C ALA A 44 4.57 -5.55 3.27
N TYR A 45 3.53 -5.03 3.93
CA TYR A 45 3.39 -3.61 4.22
C TYR A 45 4.57 -3.06 5.02
N ARG A 46 4.99 -3.76 6.08
CA ARG A 46 6.17 -3.41 6.90
C ARG A 46 7.47 -3.51 6.11
N THR A 47 7.63 -4.53 5.27
CA THR A 47 8.82 -4.68 4.42
C THR A 47 8.94 -3.56 3.37
N TYR A 48 7.82 -3.05 2.84
CA TYR A 48 7.84 -1.92 1.88
C TYR A 48 7.83 -0.55 2.57
N GLN A 49 7.53 -0.50 3.87
CA GLN A 49 7.77 0.68 4.69
C GLN A 49 9.21 0.69 5.18
N LEU A 50 10.04 1.48 4.50
CA LEU A 50 11.40 1.70 4.96
C LEU A 50 11.39 2.36 6.33
N ASP A 51 12.12 1.76 7.28
CA ASP A 51 12.45 2.40 8.55
C ASP A 51 13.11 3.76 8.28
N PRO A 52 12.90 4.81 9.09
CA PRO A 52 13.51 6.11 8.86
C PRO A 52 15.04 6.05 8.69
N THR A 53 15.72 5.15 9.40
CA THR A 53 17.17 4.94 9.27
C THR A 53 17.54 4.35 7.90
N GLU A 54 16.75 3.43 7.38
CA GLU A 54 16.97 2.82 6.08
C GLU A 54 16.63 3.80 4.94
N LYS A 55 15.51 4.52 5.08
CA LYS A 55 15.08 5.51 4.10
C LYS A 55 16.14 6.59 3.93
N ILE A 56 16.62 7.16 5.03
CA ILE A 56 17.66 8.20 4.96
C ILE A 56 19.01 7.67 4.51
N ALA A 57 19.33 6.40 4.76
CA ALA A 57 20.54 5.77 4.25
C ALA A 57 20.49 5.56 2.72
N ARG A 58 19.31 5.28 2.15
CA ARG A 58 19.13 5.18 0.69
C ARG A 58 19.13 6.53 -0.01
N GLU A 59 18.64 7.57 0.66
CA GLU A 59 18.60 8.95 0.12
C GLU A 59 19.96 9.67 0.23
N LEU A 60 20.72 9.46 1.31
CA LEU A 60 21.97 10.17 1.58
C LEU A 60 23.24 9.30 1.48
N GLY A 61 23.10 7.98 1.36
CA GLY A 61 24.25 7.06 1.38
C GLY A 61 24.96 7.14 2.72
N SER A 62 26.24 7.53 2.73
CA SER A 62 26.98 7.81 3.97
C SER A 62 27.05 9.30 4.33
N ALA A 63 26.56 10.19 3.45
CA ALA A 63 26.53 11.63 3.69
C ALA A 63 25.63 12.01 4.87
N GLN A 64 25.91 13.15 5.50
CA GLN A 64 25.13 13.65 6.63
C GLN A 64 23.95 14.52 6.20
N ALA A 65 24.05 15.21 5.06
CA ALA A 65 22.95 15.95 4.48
C ALA A 65 23.07 16.00 2.96
N ALA A 66 21.94 16.22 2.30
CA ALA A 66 21.86 16.69 0.93
C ALA A 66 21.28 18.10 0.94
N ILE A 67 21.81 18.97 0.09
CA ILE A 67 21.40 20.36 -0.05
C ILE A 67 20.97 20.57 -1.49
N GLN A 68 19.84 21.22 -1.71
CA GLN A 68 19.34 21.61 -3.03
C GLN A 68 19.11 23.12 -3.03
N TRP A 69 19.58 23.82 -4.06
CA TRP A 69 19.31 25.24 -4.23
C TRP A 69 17.98 25.47 -4.96
N SER A 70 17.16 26.40 -4.45
CA SER A 70 15.78 26.64 -4.92
C SER A 70 15.45 28.11 -5.18
N ASP A 71 16.46 28.98 -5.35
CA ASP A 71 16.35 30.39 -5.74
C ASP A 71 15.18 31.18 -5.11
N GLY A 72 15.18 31.26 -3.78
CA GLY A 72 14.12 31.92 -3.00
C GLY A 72 14.04 31.34 -1.59
N ARG A 73 13.40 32.03 -0.65
CA ARG A 73 13.39 31.56 0.76
C ARG A 73 12.60 30.25 0.87
N VAL A 74 13.23 29.22 1.41
CA VAL A 74 12.62 27.88 1.53
C VAL A 74 11.87 27.74 2.84
N MET A 75 10.65 27.21 2.77
CA MET A 75 9.87 26.74 3.91
C MET A 75 9.69 25.23 3.78
N GLN A 76 10.33 24.47 4.68
CA GLN A 76 10.30 23.01 4.64
C GLN A 76 9.99 22.40 6.00
N GLY A 77 9.46 21.18 5.96
CA GLY A 77 9.44 20.28 7.10
C GLY A 77 10.78 19.56 7.32
N PRO A 78 10.90 18.71 8.36
CA PRO A 78 12.10 17.92 8.65
C PRO A 78 12.52 16.95 7.53
N GLN A 79 11.60 16.63 6.61
CA GLN A 79 11.80 15.68 5.51
C GLN A 79 12.13 16.36 4.17
N ALA A 80 12.19 17.70 4.13
CA ALA A 80 12.50 18.48 2.93
C ALA A 80 11.67 18.04 1.71
N TRP A 81 12.31 17.77 0.57
CA TRP A 81 11.64 17.33 -0.67
C TRP A 81 10.92 15.97 -0.58
N LEU A 82 11.22 15.14 0.44
CA LEU A 82 10.51 13.87 0.62
C LEU A 82 9.05 14.05 1.07
N SER A 83 8.73 15.21 1.67
CA SER A 83 7.37 15.60 2.08
C SER A 83 6.83 16.83 1.34
N GLY A 84 7.61 17.37 0.40
CA GLY A 84 7.39 18.68 -0.21
C GLY A 84 7.95 19.83 0.64
N PHE A 85 8.35 20.90 -0.05
CA PHE A 85 8.74 22.18 0.52
C PHE A 85 8.13 23.31 -0.32
N GLU A 86 7.95 24.47 0.29
CA GLU A 86 7.48 25.69 -0.37
C GLU A 86 8.66 26.64 -0.58
N VAL A 87 8.64 27.38 -1.67
CA VAL A 87 9.61 28.45 -1.95
C VAL A 87 8.83 29.75 -1.99
N GLU A 88 9.15 30.64 -1.07
CA GLU A 88 8.69 32.02 -1.10
C GLU A 88 9.55 32.77 -2.13
N SER A 89 9.15 32.70 -3.40
CA SER A 89 9.77 33.51 -4.44
C SER A 89 9.39 34.97 -4.22
N PRO A 90 10.32 35.94 -4.31
CA PRO A 90 9.93 37.33 -4.47
C PRO A 90 9.04 37.41 -5.71
N ALA A 91 7.98 38.22 -5.65
CA ALA A 91 7.00 38.39 -6.72
C ALA A 91 7.65 38.89 -8.03
N VAL A 92 8.31 38.00 -8.76
CA VAL A 92 8.71 38.19 -10.15
C VAL A 92 7.62 37.48 -10.95
N SER A 93 6.73 38.33 -11.46
CA SER A 93 5.72 38.10 -12.48
C SER A 93 5.79 36.75 -13.19
N SER A 94 4.66 36.04 -13.16
CA SER A 94 4.24 35.09 -14.18
C SER A 94 4.30 35.73 -15.57
N SER A 95 5.46 35.67 -16.21
CA SER A 95 5.63 35.95 -17.64
C SER A 95 6.66 34.97 -18.21
N PRO A 96 6.34 34.21 -19.27
CA PRO A 96 7.28 33.27 -19.91
C PRO A 96 8.39 33.96 -20.72
N GLN A 97 8.59 35.27 -20.55
CA GLN A 97 9.57 36.03 -21.33
C GLN A 97 10.91 36.05 -20.61
N LEU A 98 11.80 35.19 -21.10
CA LEU A 98 13.25 35.30 -21.05
C LEU A 98 13.80 36.22 -19.94
N ALA A 99 13.97 35.67 -18.74
CA ALA A 99 15.08 36.10 -17.91
C ALA A 99 16.35 35.68 -18.65
N GLY A 100 16.89 36.60 -19.45
CA GLY A 100 18.12 36.42 -20.20
C GLY A 100 19.21 35.85 -19.31
N GLY A 101 19.95 34.88 -19.88
CA GLY A 101 21.06 34.13 -19.28
C GLY A 101 21.78 34.79 -18.12
N GLN A 102 21.20 34.71 -16.93
CA GLN A 102 21.97 34.86 -15.70
C GLN A 102 22.86 33.62 -15.65
N PRO A 103 24.19 33.77 -15.73
CA PRO A 103 25.07 32.63 -15.62
C PRO A 103 24.79 31.93 -14.29
N PHE A 104 24.75 30.59 -14.31
CA PHE A 104 24.70 29.82 -13.07
C PHE A 104 25.81 30.31 -12.15
N VAL A 105 25.41 30.94 -11.05
CA VAL A 105 26.34 31.32 -10.00
C VAL A 105 26.55 30.06 -9.17
N ASP A 106 27.74 29.48 -9.27
CA ASP A 106 28.14 28.39 -8.39
C ASP A 106 27.96 28.85 -6.94
N GLN A 107 27.00 28.23 -6.25
CA GLN A 107 26.68 28.53 -4.85
C GLN A 107 27.56 27.75 -3.86
N THR A 108 28.50 26.94 -4.36
CA THR A 108 29.47 26.22 -3.54
C THR A 108 30.25 27.17 -2.60
N PRO A 109 30.72 28.36 -3.01
CA PRO A 109 31.38 29.31 -2.10
C PRO A 109 30.47 29.76 -0.96
N THR A 110 29.19 30.03 -1.23
CA THR A 110 28.18 30.40 -0.22
C THR A 110 27.99 29.28 0.79
N LEU A 111 27.92 28.03 0.32
CA LEU A 111 27.81 26.85 1.19
C LEU A 111 29.07 26.63 2.03
N VAL A 112 30.26 26.75 1.44
CA VAL A 112 31.54 26.61 2.17
C VAL A 112 31.68 27.67 3.27
N GLN A 113 31.19 28.89 3.04
CA GLN A 113 31.19 29.95 4.06
C GLN A 113 30.26 29.63 5.24
N HIS A 114 29.08 29.07 4.98
CA HIS A 114 28.08 28.77 6.02
C HIS A 114 28.27 27.39 6.67
N LEU A 115 29.04 26.51 6.04
CA LEU A 115 29.39 25.17 6.51
C LEU A 115 30.92 24.96 6.53
N PRO A 116 31.67 25.75 7.33
CA PRO A 116 33.13 25.70 7.31
C PRO A 116 33.65 24.33 7.78
N GLY A 117 34.66 23.81 7.07
CA GLY A 117 35.29 22.52 7.38
C GLY A 117 34.49 21.27 6.97
N ARG A 118 33.35 21.44 6.29
CA ARG A 118 32.58 20.31 5.72
C ARG A 118 32.99 20.05 4.28
N ARG A 119 33.13 18.79 3.90
CA ARG A 119 33.41 18.37 2.53
C ARG A 119 32.10 18.30 1.75
N LEU A 120 32.05 18.98 0.60
CA LEU A 120 30.89 19.02 -0.28
C LEU A 120 31.21 18.23 -1.56
N ILE A 121 30.27 17.39 -2.00
CA ILE A 121 30.32 16.75 -3.31
C ILE A 121 29.13 17.28 -4.11
N ALA A 122 29.41 17.96 -5.21
CA ALA A 122 28.39 18.41 -6.14
C ALA A 122 27.72 17.19 -6.79
N THR A 123 26.40 17.25 -6.88
CA THR A 123 25.56 16.29 -7.57
C THR A 123 24.68 17.05 -8.54
N THR A 124 24.70 16.64 -9.80
CA THR A 124 23.95 17.31 -10.87
C THR A 124 22.96 16.33 -11.46
N THR A 125 21.69 16.66 -11.44
CA THR A 125 20.67 15.84 -12.09
C THR A 125 20.20 16.53 -13.36
N GLY A 126 20.01 15.76 -14.42
CA GLY A 126 19.51 16.29 -15.69
C GLY A 126 18.92 15.19 -16.55
N THR A 127 18.72 15.52 -17.82
CA THR A 127 18.32 14.56 -18.84
C THR A 127 19.26 14.68 -20.03
N LEU A 128 19.62 13.54 -20.61
CA LEU A 128 20.41 13.47 -21.83
C LEU A 128 19.63 12.72 -22.90
N GLU A 129 19.70 13.22 -24.13
CA GLU A 129 19.20 12.51 -25.30
C GLU A 129 20.30 11.61 -25.84
N ILE A 130 20.02 10.31 -25.84
CA ILE A 130 20.97 9.27 -26.22
C ILE A 130 20.48 8.60 -27.50
N LYS A 131 21.39 8.37 -28.44
CA LYS A 131 21.12 7.57 -29.63
C LYS A 131 21.11 6.08 -29.26
N THR A 132 20.04 5.41 -29.63
CA THR A 132 19.80 3.98 -29.43
C THR A 132 19.55 3.30 -30.78
N ALA A 133 19.54 1.96 -30.80
CA ALA A 133 19.17 1.21 -32.01
C ALA A 133 17.75 1.53 -32.51
N ALA A 134 16.85 1.94 -31.62
CA ALA A 134 15.46 2.25 -31.92
C ALA A 134 15.19 3.74 -32.20
N GLY A 135 16.20 4.62 -32.08
CA GLY A 135 16.03 6.08 -32.22
C GLY A 135 16.65 6.85 -31.07
N ILE A 136 16.11 8.02 -30.75
CA ILE A 136 16.60 8.87 -29.66
C ILE A 136 15.79 8.57 -28.39
N LYS A 137 16.47 8.34 -27.27
CA LYS A 137 15.85 8.14 -25.96
C LYS A 137 16.34 9.19 -24.99
N THR A 138 15.43 9.85 -24.28
CA THR A 138 15.77 10.69 -23.13
C THR A 138 16.01 9.80 -21.92
N ALA A 139 17.19 9.86 -21.33
CA ALA A 139 17.51 9.18 -20.08
C ALA A 139 17.79 10.20 -18.98
N LEU A 140 17.49 9.83 -17.74
CA LEU A 140 17.94 10.59 -16.58
C LEU A 140 19.46 10.49 -16.46
N VAL A 141 20.11 11.60 -16.15
CA VAL A 141 21.54 11.63 -15.86
C VAL A 141 21.77 12.11 -14.44
N ASN A 142 22.60 11.38 -13.71
CA ASN A 142 23.07 11.73 -12.37
C ASN A 142 24.59 11.93 -12.43
N GLY A 143 25.01 13.18 -12.39
CA GLY A 143 26.39 13.62 -12.23
C GLY A 143 26.80 13.51 -10.78
N MET A 144 27.42 12.40 -10.40
CA MET A 144 27.98 12.18 -9.07
C MET A 144 29.12 11.17 -9.12
N ASP A 145 30.20 11.43 -8.38
CA ASP A 145 31.22 10.42 -8.15
C ASP A 145 30.72 9.42 -7.09
N TYR A 146 30.09 8.34 -7.55
CA TYR A 146 29.60 7.29 -6.65
C TYR A 146 30.71 6.33 -6.17
N ALA A 147 31.95 6.45 -6.66
CA ALA A 147 33.09 5.74 -6.11
C ALA A 147 33.59 6.37 -4.81
N ASP A 148 33.28 7.65 -4.59
CA ASP A 148 33.62 8.35 -3.37
C ASP A 148 33.01 7.64 -2.14
N PRO A 149 33.78 7.44 -1.05
CA PRO A 149 33.27 6.87 0.19
C PRO A 149 31.95 7.49 0.69
N MET A 150 31.72 8.78 0.43
CA MET A 150 30.51 9.51 0.81
C MET A 150 29.24 9.00 0.12
N ALA A 151 29.35 8.60 -1.15
CA ALA A 151 28.22 8.13 -1.95
C ALA A 151 27.93 6.63 -1.76
N ARG A 152 28.69 5.93 -0.90
CA ARG A 152 28.41 4.53 -0.57
C ARG A 152 26.98 4.36 -0.09
N GLY A 153 26.27 3.43 -0.71
CA GLY A 153 24.87 3.14 -0.39
C GLY A 153 23.86 3.85 -1.29
N LEU A 154 24.26 4.81 -2.12
CA LEU A 154 23.38 5.44 -3.11
C LEU A 154 23.24 4.57 -4.38
N VAL A 155 24.35 3.98 -4.82
CA VAL A 155 24.45 3.18 -6.04
C VAL A 155 25.16 1.87 -5.73
N ARG A 156 24.65 0.76 -6.27
CA ARG A 156 25.26 -0.57 -6.13
C ARG A 156 25.89 -0.99 -7.46
N GLN A 157 27.21 -1.18 -7.48
CA GLN A 157 27.90 -1.72 -8.66
C GLN A 157 27.50 -3.18 -8.88
N VAL A 158 27.03 -3.52 -10.08
CA VAL A 158 26.71 -4.90 -10.49
C VAL A 158 27.85 -5.51 -11.28
N SER A 159 28.38 -4.78 -12.26
CA SER A 159 29.50 -5.23 -13.09
C SER A 159 30.31 -4.05 -13.64
N GLY A 160 31.57 -4.29 -14.01
CA GLY A 160 32.47 -3.22 -14.45
C GLY A 160 33.02 -2.38 -13.30
N ARG A 161 33.25 -1.09 -13.54
CA ARG A 161 33.81 -0.12 -12.57
C ARG A 161 33.03 1.20 -12.59
N ALA A 162 33.28 2.02 -11.57
CA ALA A 162 32.83 3.41 -11.57
C ALA A 162 33.55 4.27 -12.61
N PRO A 163 32.88 5.27 -13.23
CA PRO A 163 33.51 6.26 -14.09
C PRO A 163 34.61 7.02 -13.36
N ARG A 164 35.76 7.21 -14.01
CA ARG A 164 36.91 7.98 -13.50
C ARG A 164 37.24 9.21 -14.34
N GLY A 165 36.68 9.32 -15.53
CA GLY A 165 36.94 10.42 -16.44
C GLY A 165 35.69 10.93 -17.14
N ASP A 166 35.82 12.08 -17.81
CA ASP A 166 34.70 12.85 -18.33
C ASP A 166 34.05 12.29 -19.61
N SER A 167 34.52 11.13 -20.06
CA SER A 167 34.02 10.36 -21.21
C SER A 167 33.63 8.92 -20.81
N GLU A 168 33.50 8.65 -19.51
CA GLU A 168 33.04 7.36 -18.99
C GLU A 168 31.63 7.48 -18.39
N VAL A 169 30.81 6.44 -18.55
CA VAL A 169 29.46 6.37 -18.00
C VAL A 169 29.17 5.00 -17.39
N ALA A 170 28.38 4.98 -16.33
CA ALA A 170 27.77 3.77 -15.82
C ALA A 170 26.25 3.80 -15.99
N LEU A 171 25.66 2.70 -16.45
CA LEU A 171 24.23 2.63 -16.76
C LEU A 171 23.51 1.81 -15.71
N THR A 172 22.27 2.19 -15.36
CA THR A 172 21.42 1.29 -14.60
C THR A 172 21.09 0.04 -15.41
N VAL A 173 20.82 -1.08 -14.74
CA VAL A 173 20.40 -2.34 -15.40
C VAL A 173 19.20 -2.12 -16.31
N ALA A 174 18.22 -1.32 -15.89
CA ALA A 174 17.04 -1.01 -16.69
C ALA A 174 17.40 -0.19 -17.94
N LEU A 175 18.23 0.85 -17.79
CA LEU A 175 18.65 1.67 -18.93
C LEU A 175 19.44 0.84 -19.95
N ALA A 176 20.44 0.07 -19.51
CA ALA A 176 21.24 -0.80 -20.37
C ALA A 176 20.39 -1.80 -21.17
N LYS A 177 19.41 -2.46 -20.52
CA LYS A 177 18.48 -3.37 -21.20
C LYS A 177 17.60 -2.66 -22.22
N SER A 178 17.10 -1.48 -21.88
CA SER A 178 16.18 -0.72 -22.73
C SER A 178 16.87 -0.13 -23.97
N THR A 179 18.13 0.26 -23.86
CA THR A 179 18.92 0.84 -24.96
C THR A 179 19.69 -0.22 -25.75
N GLY A 180 19.87 -1.41 -25.17
CA GLY A 180 20.69 -2.48 -25.73
C GLY A 180 22.19 -2.24 -25.56
N LEU A 181 22.60 -1.29 -24.72
CA LEU A 181 24.01 -0.95 -24.49
C LEU A 181 24.67 -1.90 -23.48
N HIS A 182 25.88 -2.35 -23.80
CA HIS A 182 26.69 -3.25 -22.98
C HIS A 182 27.99 -2.60 -22.50
N LEU A 183 28.68 -3.26 -21.56
CA LEU A 183 30.01 -2.84 -21.09
C LEU A 183 31.00 -2.77 -22.27
N GLY A 184 31.73 -1.66 -22.35
CA GLY A 184 32.71 -1.36 -23.40
C GLY A 184 32.14 -0.66 -24.63
N GLU A 185 30.82 -0.60 -24.78
CA GLU A 185 30.19 0.10 -25.89
C GLU A 185 30.17 1.62 -25.66
N GLN A 186 29.82 2.37 -26.72
CA GLN A 186 29.77 3.83 -26.70
C GLN A 186 28.33 4.32 -26.66
N MET A 187 28.01 5.08 -25.63
CA MET A 187 26.78 5.85 -25.52
C MET A 187 26.96 7.19 -26.24
N VAL A 188 26.28 7.36 -27.37
CA VAL A 188 26.40 8.57 -28.20
C VAL A 188 25.28 9.54 -27.87
N LEU A 189 25.64 10.79 -27.55
CA LEU A 189 24.64 11.85 -27.33
C LEU A 189 24.12 12.39 -28.65
N THR A 190 22.85 12.78 -28.66
CA THR A 190 22.23 13.49 -29.77
C THR A 190 22.59 14.98 -29.71
N GLY A 191 22.90 15.61 -30.85
CA GLY A 191 23.17 17.06 -30.94
C GLY A 191 24.57 17.50 -30.50
N LEU A 192 25.31 16.65 -29.79
CA LEU A 192 26.71 16.87 -29.42
C LEU A 192 27.57 15.73 -30.01
N ALA A 193 28.72 16.05 -30.60
CA ALA A 193 29.70 15.06 -31.05
C ALA A 193 30.46 14.43 -29.86
N LYS A 194 29.76 14.15 -28.75
CA LYS A 194 30.30 13.58 -27.51
C LYS A 194 29.77 12.17 -27.34
N SER A 195 30.69 11.24 -27.05
CA SER A 195 30.39 9.84 -26.77
C SER A 195 30.98 9.47 -25.41
N PHE A 196 30.31 8.56 -24.71
CA PHE A 196 30.72 8.04 -23.42
C PHE A 196 30.91 6.54 -23.47
N SER A 197 32.05 6.05 -23.02
CA SER A 197 32.30 4.63 -22.90
C SER A 197 31.54 4.07 -21.69
N VAL A 198 30.75 3.02 -21.90
CA VAL A 198 30.04 2.32 -20.84
C VAL A 198 31.02 1.46 -20.05
N VAL A 199 31.41 1.92 -18.86
CA VAL A 199 32.43 1.26 -18.02
C VAL A 199 31.83 0.48 -16.85
N GLY A 200 30.55 0.69 -16.55
CA GLY A 200 29.87 0.07 -15.41
C GLY A 200 28.38 -0.17 -15.66
N ILE A 201 27.86 -1.24 -15.05
CA ILE A 201 26.42 -1.45 -14.87
C ILE A 201 26.12 -1.40 -13.38
N VAL A 202 25.10 -0.63 -13.01
CA VAL A 202 24.74 -0.35 -11.62
C VAL A 202 23.26 -0.58 -11.34
N GLU A 203 22.91 -0.66 -10.06
CA GLU A 203 21.54 -0.59 -9.56
C GLU A 203 21.36 0.63 -8.68
N ASP A 204 20.22 1.30 -8.86
CA ASP A 204 19.77 2.37 -7.98
C ASP A 204 19.16 1.76 -6.71
N THR A 205 19.53 2.28 -5.54
CA THR A 205 19.09 1.73 -4.25
C THR A 205 17.69 2.21 -3.85
N THR A 206 17.15 3.22 -4.53
CA THR A 206 15.82 3.79 -4.30
C THR A 206 14.76 3.17 -5.22
N ALA A 207 15.14 2.76 -6.44
CA ALA A 207 14.20 2.24 -7.45
C ALA A 207 14.76 1.07 -8.30
N ASN A 208 14.01 -0.03 -8.37
CA ASN A 208 14.38 -1.25 -9.11
C ASN A 208 14.46 -1.04 -10.64
N HIS A 209 13.61 -0.15 -11.17
CA HIS A 209 13.46 0.09 -12.62
C HIS A 209 13.92 1.49 -13.02
N ALA A 210 14.83 2.10 -12.25
CA ALA A 210 15.38 3.41 -12.59
C ALA A 210 16.13 3.34 -13.92
N GLU A 211 15.75 4.17 -14.90
CA GLU A 211 16.46 4.33 -16.17
C GLU A 211 17.38 5.56 -16.10
N ALA A 212 18.58 5.38 -15.55
CA ALA A 212 19.51 6.47 -15.29
C ALA A 212 20.95 6.13 -15.75
N ALA A 213 21.68 7.17 -16.13
CA ALA A 213 23.11 7.14 -16.42
C ALA A 213 23.87 7.91 -15.33
N TYR A 214 24.92 7.32 -14.78
CA TYR A 214 25.80 7.94 -13.79
C TYR A 214 27.12 8.36 -14.44
N LEU A 215 27.46 9.64 -14.29
CA LEU A 215 28.70 10.24 -14.79
C LEU A 215 29.32 11.12 -13.69
N LEU A 216 30.53 11.65 -13.92
CA LEU A 216 31.09 12.68 -13.06
C LEU A 216 30.32 14.01 -13.22
N PRO A 217 30.22 14.86 -12.18
CA PRO A 217 29.49 16.13 -12.25
C PRO A 217 29.94 17.03 -13.42
N ASP A 218 31.25 17.17 -13.64
CA ASP A 218 31.80 17.99 -14.73
C ASP A 218 31.51 17.40 -16.12
N ALA A 219 31.44 16.07 -16.22
CA ALA A 219 31.06 15.37 -17.43
C ALA A 219 29.60 15.65 -17.83
N VAL A 220 28.73 15.80 -16.83
CA VAL A 220 27.31 16.17 -16.99
C VAL A 220 27.17 17.64 -17.37
N ALA A 221 27.88 18.54 -16.68
CA ALA A 221 27.89 19.97 -17.01
C ALA A 221 28.38 20.23 -18.45
N SER A 222 29.44 19.54 -18.88
CA SER A 222 29.94 19.64 -20.25
C SER A 222 29.07 18.93 -21.30
N ALA A 223 28.23 17.97 -20.89
CA ALA A 223 27.25 17.31 -21.75
C ALA A 223 25.93 18.10 -21.89
N MET A 224 25.69 19.10 -21.04
CA MET A 224 24.48 19.93 -21.05
C MET A 224 24.82 21.43 -21.18
N PRO A 225 25.41 21.90 -22.29
CA PRO A 225 25.61 23.32 -22.50
C PRO A 225 24.26 24.02 -22.77
N HIS A 226 23.68 24.63 -21.73
CA HIS A 226 22.64 25.69 -21.73
C HIS A 226 21.34 25.47 -22.56
N SER A 227 21.08 24.27 -23.09
CA SER A 227 20.03 24.03 -24.09
C SER A 227 18.60 23.89 -23.55
N MET A 228 18.41 23.91 -22.24
CA MET A 228 17.11 24.14 -21.62
C MET A 228 17.33 25.23 -20.59
N GLY A 229 16.68 26.39 -20.72
CA GLY A 229 16.78 27.52 -19.77
C GLY A 229 16.34 27.22 -18.32
N ARG A 230 16.32 25.96 -17.91
CA ARG A 230 16.29 25.49 -16.53
C ARG A 230 17.66 24.95 -16.18
N ILE A 231 18.36 25.71 -15.36
CA ILE A 231 19.56 25.30 -14.66
C ILE A 231 19.26 23.95 -13.97
N PRO A 232 20.05 22.89 -14.20
CA PRO A 232 19.86 21.63 -13.48
C PRO A 232 19.99 21.92 -11.98
N PRO A 233 19.07 21.43 -11.12
CA PRO A 233 19.17 21.66 -9.69
C PRO A 233 20.50 21.07 -9.22
N THR A 234 21.45 21.96 -8.95
CA THR A 234 22.71 21.53 -8.38
C THR A 234 22.41 21.22 -6.93
N SER A 235 22.67 19.97 -6.58
CA SER A 235 22.55 19.49 -5.23
C SER A 235 23.95 19.19 -4.69
N TRP A 236 24.11 19.19 -3.37
CA TRP A 236 25.39 18.88 -2.74
C TRP A 236 25.19 17.86 -1.65
N LEU A 237 26.02 16.82 -1.66
CA LEU A 237 26.16 15.91 -0.53
C LEU A 237 27.18 16.49 0.44
N VAL A 238 26.80 16.56 1.72
CA VAL A 238 27.62 17.11 2.80
C VAL A 238 28.21 15.97 3.61
N ALA A 239 29.53 15.86 3.63
CA ALA A 239 30.26 15.10 4.65
C ALA A 239 30.80 16.03 5.71
N SER A 240 30.46 15.70 6.94
CA SER A 240 30.97 16.34 8.13
C SER A 240 31.11 15.29 9.21
N PRO A 241 32.06 15.41 10.14
CA PRO A 241 32.00 14.67 11.39
C PRO A 241 30.88 15.19 12.30
N THR A 242 30.46 16.45 12.16
CA THR A 242 29.42 17.09 12.98
C THR A 242 28.08 17.16 12.26
N PRO A 243 26.97 16.72 12.90
CA PRO A 243 25.65 16.65 12.28
C PRO A 243 25.13 18.02 11.83
N VAL A 244 24.35 18.03 10.74
CA VAL A 244 23.65 19.23 10.25
C VAL A 244 22.37 19.41 11.07
N THR A 245 22.35 20.41 11.94
CA THR A 245 21.26 20.60 12.91
C THR A 245 20.06 21.34 12.30
N TRP A 246 18.90 21.34 12.98
CA TRP A 246 17.73 22.09 12.52
C TRP A 246 17.99 23.60 12.41
N SER A 247 18.83 24.17 13.29
CA SER A 247 19.25 25.57 13.18
C SER A 247 20.07 25.83 11.92
N ASP A 248 20.94 24.90 11.52
CA ASP A 248 21.69 25.01 10.27
C ASP A 248 20.75 24.96 9.06
N VAL A 249 19.76 24.06 9.10
CA VAL A 249 18.72 23.95 8.07
C VAL A 249 17.93 25.26 7.95
N LEU A 250 17.46 25.83 9.05
CA LEU A 250 16.73 27.11 9.02
C LEU A 250 17.59 28.29 8.54
N ALA A 251 18.89 28.29 8.82
CA ALA A 251 19.81 29.30 8.30
C ALA A 251 19.98 29.17 6.78
N LEU A 252 20.18 27.94 6.29
CA LEU A 252 20.29 27.64 4.86
C LEU A 252 18.99 27.89 4.08
N ASN A 253 17.84 27.61 4.70
CA ASN A 253 16.52 27.92 4.14
C ASN A 253 16.34 29.41 3.85
N LYS A 254 16.87 30.30 4.71
CA LYS A 254 16.83 31.77 4.50
C LYS A 254 17.65 32.20 3.28
N LEU A 255 18.68 31.43 2.94
CA LEU A 255 19.56 31.64 1.78
C LEU A 255 19.03 30.94 0.52
N GLY A 256 17.90 30.24 0.64
CA GLY A 256 17.23 29.55 -0.46
C GLY A 256 17.73 28.16 -0.76
N PHE A 257 18.31 27.48 0.23
CA PHE A 257 18.65 26.08 0.14
C PHE A 257 17.64 25.22 0.89
N ALA A 258 17.07 24.23 0.21
CA ALA A 258 16.38 23.12 0.85
C ALA A 258 17.42 22.11 1.34
N VAL A 259 17.25 21.57 2.55
CA VAL A 259 18.24 20.70 3.19
C VAL A 259 17.57 19.46 3.76
N LEU A 260 17.95 18.29 3.23
CA LEU A 260 17.65 17.00 3.83
C LEU A 260 18.81 16.61 4.75
N SER A 261 18.63 16.72 6.07
CA SER A 261 19.64 16.34 7.05
C SER A 261 19.31 14.99 7.70
N ARG A 262 20.31 14.12 7.85
CA ARG A 262 20.18 12.84 8.57
C ARG A 262 19.77 13.04 10.03
N GLU A 263 20.38 14.01 10.71
CA GLU A 263 20.09 14.29 12.12
C GLU A 263 18.66 14.77 12.30
N VAL A 264 18.23 15.74 11.49
CA VAL A 264 16.88 16.31 11.53
C VAL A 264 15.82 15.28 11.14
N TYR A 265 16.14 14.39 10.19
CA TYR A 265 15.21 13.35 9.76
C TYR A 265 14.99 12.29 10.84
N LEU A 266 16.05 11.89 11.54
CA LEU A 266 15.98 10.88 12.61
C LEU A 266 15.48 11.46 13.94
N ASN A 267 15.81 12.73 14.21
CA ASN A 267 15.43 13.46 15.42
C ASN A 267 14.68 14.75 15.02
N PRO A 268 13.42 14.64 14.56
CA PRO A 268 12.69 15.80 14.08
C PRO A 268 12.41 16.81 15.21
N PRO A 269 12.49 18.12 14.92
CA PRO A 269 12.17 19.16 15.90
C PRO A 269 10.68 19.13 16.30
N PRO A 270 10.32 19.72 17.46
CA PRO A 270 8.93 19.87 17.87
C PRO A 270 8.09 20.57 16.79
N LYS A 271 6.84 20.13 16.60
CA LYS A 271 5.93 20.69 15.56
C LYS A 271 5.80 22.22 15.63
N SER A 272 5.91 22.82 16.81
CA SER A 272 5.85 24.28 17.01
C SER A 272 7.02 25.06 16.39
N GLN A 273 8.11 24.38 16.02
CA GLN A 273 9.33 24.97 15.45
C GLN A 273 9.45 24.73 13.93
N VAL A 274 8.46 24.06 13.32
CA VAL A 274 8.44 23.76 11.89
C VAL A 274 7.61 24.82 11.17
N PRO A 275 8.21 25.61 10.26
CA PRO A 275 7.49 26.67 9.53
C PRO A 275 6.35 26.16 8.65
N LEU A 276 6.49 24.94 8.12
CA LEU A 276 5.48 24.27 7.30
C LEU A 276 4.55 23.46 8.19
N ILE A 277 3.41 24.03 8.59
CA ILE A 277 2.38 23.33 9.36
C ILE A 277 1.69 22.32 8.43
N GLN A 278 2.10 21.04 8.49
CA GLN A 278 1.26 19.94 8.05
C GLN A 278 0.16 19.72 9.10
N ASP A 279 -0.93 20.48 9.01
CA ASP A 279 -2.19 20.16 9.68
C ASP A 279 -2.82 18.94 9.00
N SER A 280 -2.18 17.77 9.12
CA SER A 280 -2.81 16.51 8.78
C SER A 280 -3.78 16.14 9.90
N SER A 281 -5.03 16.64 9.79
CA SER A 281 -6.21 16.22 10.57
C SER A 281 -6.53 14.71 10.46
N THR A 282 -5.73 13.97 9.69
CA THR A 282 -5.83 12.55 9.36
C THR A 282 -5.55 11.61 10.55
N ASP A 283 -4.85 12.04 11.61
CA ASP A 283 -4.38 11.12 12.66
C ASP A 283 -5.48 10.52 13.55
N ARG A 284 -6.67 11.13 13.67
CA ARG A 284 -7.74 10.62 14.55
C ARG A 284 -8.78 9.73 13.85
N THR A 285 -8.97 9.87 12.54
CA THR A 285 -9.98 9.11 11.77
C THR A 285 -9.47 7.76 11.26
N VAL A 286 -8.17 7.67 10.98
CA VAL A 286 -7.50 6.44 10.53
C VAL A 286 -7.59 5.28 11.54
N PRO A 287 -7.27 5.44 12.84
CA PRO A 287 -7.32 4.32 13.78
C PRO A 287 -8.75 3.80 13.99
N THR A 288 -9.75 4.68 13.98
CA THR A 288 -11.16 4.31 14.17
C THR A 288 -11.70 3.53 12.97
N THR A 289 -11.36 3.97 11.75
CA THR A 289 -11.77 3.29 10.52
C THR A 289 -11.10 1.93 10.39
N ALA A 290 -9.80 1.85 10.66
CA ALA A 290 -9.06 0.60 10.66
C ALA A 290 -9.63 -0.41 11.67
N ALA A 291 -9.95 0.04 12.90
CA ALA A 291 -10.56 -0.81 13.92
C ALA A 291 -11.92 -1.38 13.48
N LEU A 292 -12.73 -0.59 12.78
CA LEU A 292 -14.02 -1.04 12.25
C LEU A 292 -13.88 -2.05 11.11
N VAL A 293 -12.95 -1.83 10.18
CA VAL A 293 -12.65 -2.78 9.11
C VAL A 293 -12.17 -4.11 9.70
N VAL A 294 -11.25 -4.05 10.67
CA VAL A 294 -10.79 -5.24 11.40
C VAL A 294 -11.95 -5.92 12.15
N GLY A 295 -12.80 -5.14 12.82
CA GLY A 295 -13.98 -5.64 13.52
C GLY A 295 -14.97 -6.38 12.61
N LEU A 296 -15.21 -5.83 11.40
CA LEU A 296 -16.07 -6.44 10.39
C LEU A 296 -15.45 -7.72 9.81
N ALA A 297 -14.17 -7.68 9.44
CA ALA A 297 -13.46 -8.88 8.99
C ALA A 297 -13.48 -9.98 10.05
N LEU A 298 -13.31 -9.61 11.33
CA LEU A 298 -13.44 -10.56 12.44
C LEU A 298 -14.82 -11.18 12.56
N LEU A 299 -15.86 -10.35 12.40
CA LEU A 299 -17.24 -10.82 12.39
C LEU A 299 -17.42 -11.91 11.31
N GLU A 300 -16.94 -11.66 10.09
CA GLU A 300 -17.01 -12.63 8.98
C GLU A 300 -16.30 -13.95 9.32
N VAL A 301 -15.07 -13.89 9.85
CA VAL A 301 -14.31 -15.10 10.24
C VAL A 301 -15.04 -15.89 11.31
N VAL A 302 -15.61 -15.22 12.32
CA VAL A 302 -16.38 -15.87 13.39
C VAL A 302 -17.62 -16.58 12.82
N LEU A 303 -18.32 -15.93 11.89
CA LEU A 303 -19.51 -16.49 11.26
C LEU A 303 -19.18 -17.69 10.38
N LEU A 304 -18.08 -17.63 9.63
CA LEU A 304 -17.55 -18.74 8.85
C LEU A 304 -17.19 -19.93 9.74
N ALA A 305 -16.50 -19.69 10.86
CA ALA A 305 -16.10 -20.75 11.78
C ALA A 305 -17.27 -21.38 12.55
N GLY A 306 -18.35 -20.63 12.79
CA GLY A 306 -19.52 -21.05 13.57
C GLY A 306 -20.11 -22.41 13.16
N PRO A 307 -20.45 -22.65 11.88
CA PRO A 307 -20.91 -23.94 11.36
C PRO A 307 -19.98 -25.11 11.67
N ALA A 308 -18.67 -24.93 11.49
CA ALA A 308 -17.69 -25.98 11.70
C ALA A 308 -17.63 -26.39 13.18
N PHE A 309 -17.66 -25.41 14.10
CA PHE A 309 -17.76 -25.66 15.54
C PHE A 309 -19.10 -26.28 15.93
N ALA A 310 -20.22 -25.84 15.35
CA ALA A 310 -21.55 -26.37 15.63
C ALA A 310 -21.69 -27.84 15.20
N VAL A 311 -21.21 -28.20 14.01
CA VAL A 311 -21.15 -29.59 13.52
C VAL A 311 -20.25 -30.43 14.41
N GLY A 312 -19.13 -29.85 14.84
CA GLY A 312 -18.20 -30.48 15.76
C GLY A 312 -18.80 -30.84 17.12
N ALA A 313 -19.47 -29.86 17.75
CA ALA A 313 -20.17 -30.07 19.02
C ALA A 313 -21.30 -31.10 18.89
N ARG A 314 -21.96 -31.19 17.73
CA ARG A 314 -22.99 -32.21 17.47
C ARG A 314 -22.44 -33.62 17.46
N ARG A 315 -21.32 -33.85 16.78
CA ARG A 315 -20.69 -35.17 16.72
C ARG A 315 -20.22 -35.65 18.10
N GLN A 316 -19.87 -34.72 18.98
CA GLN A 316 -19.42 -34.96 20.36
C GLN A 316 -20.55 -34.95 21.40
N ARG A 317 -21.83 -34.85 20.99
CA ARG A 317 -22.95 -34.79 21.93
C ARG A 317 -23.00 -36.01 22.85
N ARG A 318 -22.66 -37.19 22.32
CA ARG A 318 -22.66 -38.44 23.10
C ARG A 318 -21.55 -38.42 24.15
N ASP A 319 -20.35 -37.96 23.79
CA ASP A 319 -19.23 -37.83 24.74
C ASP A 319 -19.53 -36.80 25.82
N LEU A 320 -20.13 -35.67 25.46
CA LEU A 320 -20.57 -34.64 26.41
C LEU A 320 -21.70 -35.15 27.32
N ALA A 321 -22.63 -35.94 26.80
CA ALA A 321 -23.68 -36.58 27.60
C ALA A 321 -23.12 -37.63 28.56
N LEU A 322 -22.09 -38.39 28.17
CA LEU A 322 -21.38 -39.31 29.06
C LEU A 322 -20.66 -38.58 30.20
N ILE A 323 -20.02 -37.43 29.90
CA ILE A 323 -19.42 -36.58 30.94
C ILE A 323 -20.49 -36.07 31.92
N ALA A 324 -21.66 -35.66 31.40
CA ALA A 324 -22.78 -35.20 32.22
C ALA A 324 -23.38 -36.33 33.08
N ALA A 325 -23.53 -37.53 32.53
CA ALA A 325 -24.03 -38.71 33.23
C ALA A 325 -23.12 -39.15 34.39
N ASN A 326 -21.81 -38.92 34.28
CA ASN A 326 -20.82 -39.15 35.34
C ASN A 326 -20.70 -37.99 36.35
N GLY A 327 -21.70 -37.09 36.43
CA GLY A 327 -21.72 -35.98 37.38
C GLY A 327 -21.11 -34.66 36.89
N GLY A 328 -20.81 -34.54 35.59
CA GLY A 328 -20.29 -33.32 34.99
C GLY A 328 -21.27 -32.14 35.07
N ARG A 329 -20.84 -31.00 35.64
CA ARG A 329 -21.66 -29.78 35.73
C ARG A 329 -21.79 -29.09 34.38
N ARG A 330 -22.89 -28.34 34.17
CA ARG A 330 -23.12 -27.51 32.96
C ARG A 330 -21.94 -26.61 32.59
N GLY A 331 -21.27 -26.05 33.60
CA GLY A 331 -20.06 -25.25 33.41
C GLY A 331 -18.88 -26.05 32.84
N GLN A 332 -18.66 -27.29 33.30
CA GLN A 332 -17.58 -28.15 32.80
C GLN A 332 -17.80 -28.54 31.34
N LEU A 333 -19.04 -28.85 30.93
CA LEU A 333 -19.39 -29.12 29.53
C LEU A 333 -19.09 -27.92 28.63
N ARG A 334 -19.48 -26.71 29.06
CA ARG A 334 -19.15 -25.47 28.34
C ARG A 334 -17.64 -25.30 28.17
N ASN A 335 -16.88 -25.54 29.23
CA ASN A 335 -15.44 -25.32 29.23
C ASN A 335 -14.68 -26.33 28.38
N VAL A 336 -15.18 -27.57 28.25
CA VAL A 336 -14.63 -28.54 27.28
C VAL A 336 -14.74 -28.00 25.85
N VAL A 337 -15.91 -27.46 25.47
CA VAL A 337 -16.12 -26.90 24.13
C VAL A 337 -15.29 -25.63 23.90
N LEU A 338 -15.22 -24.73 24.89
CA LEU A 338 -14.37 -23.53 24.81
C LEU A 338 -12.88 -23.90 24.73
N SER A 339 -12.43 -24.93 25.47
CA SER A 339 -11.05 -25.42 25.41
C SER A 339 -10.70 -25.95 24.02
N ASN A 340 -11.65 -26.59 23.32
CA ASN A 340 -11.47 -26.96 21.91
C ASN A 340 -11.26 -25.72 21.03
N GLY A 341 -12.02 -24.65 21.25
CA GLY A 341 -11.83 -23.36 20.57
C GLY A 341 -10.41 -22.82 20.77
N ILE A 342 -9.93 -22.76 22.02
CA ILE A 342 -8.58 -22.27 22.35
C ILE A 342 -7.50 -23.09 21.63
N VAL A 343 -7.56 -24.43 21.73
CA VAL A 343 -6.54 -25.30 21.14
C VAL A 343 -6.53 -25.17 19.61
N LEU A 344 -7.70 -25.18 18.97
CA LEU A 344 -7.80 -25.06 17.52
C LEU A 344 -7.37 -23.67 17.03
N GLY A 345 -7.76 -22.61 17.73
CA GLY A 345 -7.34 -21.24 17.43
C GLY A 345 -5.83 -21.03 17.59
N ALA A 346 -5.24 -21.59 18.65
CA ALA A 346 -3.79 -21.52 18.87
C ALA A 346 -3.01 -22.27 17.79
N VAL A 347 -3.45 -23.48 17.42
CA VAL A 347 -2.84 -24.24 16.32
C VAL A 347 -3.00 -23.49 14.99
N ALA A 348 -4.18 -22.93 14.72
CA ALA A 348 -4.41 -22.14 13.52
C ALA A 348 -3.50 -20.92 13.44
N GLY A 349 -3.41 -20.13 14.52
CA GLY A 349 -2.54 -18.97 14.60
C GLY A 349 -1.07 -19.33 14.35
N VAL A 350 -0.53 -20.34 15.04
CA VAL A 350 0.88 -20.74 14.87
C VAL A 350 1.15 -21.25 13.45
N VAL A 351 0.30 -22.12 12.92
CA VAL A 351 0.48 -22.67 11.56
C VAL A 351 0.42 -21.55 10.53
N SER A 352 -0.54 -20.64 10.65
CA SER A 352 -0.67 -19.50 9.73
C SER A 352 0.51 -18.55 9.79
N LEU A 353 1.03 -18.24 10.98
CA LEU A 353 2.21 -17.38 11.10
C LEU A 353 3.45 -18.02 10.48
N VAL A 354 3.70 -19.30 10.74
CA VAL A 354 4.83 -20.02 10.13
C VAL A 354 4.71 -20.02 8.61
N VAL A 355 3.53 -20.35 8.10
CA VAL A 355 3.28 -20.36 6.65
C VAL A 355 3.40 -18.94 6.07
N ALA A 356 2.86 -17.92 6.72
CA ALA A 356 2.95 -16.53 6.27
C ALA A 356 4.41 -16.05 6.19
N VAL A 357 5.22 -16.27 7.23
CA VAL A 357 6.64 -15.88 7.25
C VAL A 357 7.41 -16.61 6.14
N THR A 358 7.18 -17.92 5.97
CA THR A 358 7.86 -18.69 4.91
C THR A 358 7.46 -18.26 3.50
N LEU A 359 6.16 -18.05 3.26
CA LEU A 359 5.65 -17.59 1.96
C LEU A 359 6.08 -16.16 1.65
N SER A 360 6.04 -15.23 2.61
CA SER A 360 6.50 -13.85 2.41
C SER A 360 7.99 -13.79 2.09
N ARG A 361 8.81 -14.60 2.77
CA ARG A 361 10.25 -14.68 2.47
C ARG A 361 10.53 -15.28 1.10
N LEU A 362 9.76 -16.29 0.70
CA LEU A 362 9.85 -16.86 -0.65
C LEU A 362 9.38 -15.86 -1.72
N ALA A 363 8.28 -15.16 -1.47
CA ALA A 363 7.74 -14.14 -2.36
C ALA A 363 8.75 -13.01 -2.59
N LEU A 364 9.41 -12.51 -1.55
CA LEU A 364 10.47 -11.51 -1.71
C LEU A 364 11.63 -12.04 -2.57
N ARG A 365 12.05 -13.29 -2.40
CA ARG A 365 13.11 -13.88 -3.24
C ARG A 365 12.73 -14.00 -4.71
N LEU A 366 11.48 -14.35 -5.00
CA LEU A 366 11.01 -14.60 -6.37
C LEU A 366 10.56 -13.32 -7.07
N PHE A 367 10.08 -12.33 -6.31
CA PHE A 367 9.34 -11.18 -6.83
C PHE A 367 9.92 -9.83 -6.40
N ALA A 368 11.09 -9.76 -5.76
CA ALA A 368 11.71 -8.50 -5.35
C ALA A 368 11.92 -7.50 -6.50
N GLY A 369 12.07 -7.97 -7.74
CA GLY A 369 12.25 -7.13 -8.93
C GLY A 369 10.97 -6.72 -9.64
N LEU A 370 9.79 -7.18 -9.24
CA LEU A 370 8.53 -6.77 -9.87
C LEU A 370 8.10 -5.35 -9.49
N PRO A 371 8.05 -4.97 -8.20
CA PRO A 371 7.71 -3.61 -7.82
C PRO A 371 8.78 -2.62 -8.26
N SER A 372 8.36 -1.38 -8.55
CA SER A 372 9.26 -0.27 -8.86
C SER A 372 10.12 0.15 -7.67
N ARG A 373 9.62 -0.05 -6.44
CA ARG A 373 10.33 0.28 -5.21
C ARG A 373 11.18 -0.90 -4.73
N VAL A 374 12.40 -0.60 -4.31
CA VAL A 374 13.30 -1.58 -3.71
C VAL A 374 12.76 -1.95 -2.31
N PRO A 375 12.49 -3.24 -2.00
CA PRO A 375 11.99 -3.64 -0.68
C PRO A 375 13.00 -3.30 0.41
N GLY A 376 12.52 -2.97 1.61
CA GLY A 376 13.32 -2.76 2.82
C GLY A 376 13.90 -4.05 3.39
N HIS A 377 14.42 -3.97 4.62
CA HIS A 377 14.73 -5.17 5.39
C HIS A 377 13.46 -5.99 5.63
N PHE A 378 13.62 -7.30 5.77
CA PHE A 378 12.52 -8.19 6.11
C PHE A 378 12.08 -7.95 7.56
N ASP A 379 11.14 -7.03 7.74
CA ASP A 379 10.64 -6.61 9.05
C ASP A 379 9.54 -7.56 9.54
N LEU A 380 9.74 -8.09 10.73
CA LEU A 380 8.79 -8.91 11.46
C LEU A 380 8.55 -8.22 12.81
N ARG A 381 7.33 -7.75 13.01
CA ARG A 381 6.90 -7.13 14.27
C ARG A 381 6.25 -8.18 15.18
N PRO A 382 6.97 -8.72 16.19
CA PRO A 382 6.48 -9.87 16.93
C PRO A 382 5.22 -9.57 17.73
N ASP A 383 5.04 -8.31 18.14
CA ASP A 383 3.86 -7.78 18.81
C ASP A 383 2.63 -7.76 17.89
N GLU A 384 2.78 -7.29 16.64
CA GLU A 384 1.71 -7.29 15.63
C GLU A 384 1.32 -8.73 15.24
N LEU A 385 2.31 -9.60 15.01
CA LEU A 385 2.09 -11.02 14.73
C LEU A 385 1.49 -11.77 15.93
N ALA A 386 1.91 -11.45 17.16
CA ALA A 386 1.29 -11.99 18.37
C ALA A 386 -0.16 -11.52 18.51
N GLY A 387 -0.45 -10.27 18.13
CA GLY A 387 -1.81 -9.74 18.01
C GLY A 387 -2.67 -10.55 17.04
N LEU A 388 -2.14 -10.88 15.86
CA LEU A 388 -2.83 -11.72 14.87
C LEU A 388 -2.99 -13.19 15.32
N ALA A 389 -2.03 -13.76 16.06
CA ALA A 389 -2.20 -15.07 16.68
C ALA A 389 -3.27 -15.06 17.78
N LEU A 390 -3.28 -14.01 18.62
CA LEU A 390 -4.31 -13.82 19.63
C LEU A 390 -5.69 -13.68 18.97
N LEU A 391 -5.76 -12.97 17.85
CA LEU A 391 -6.95 -12.82 17.03
C LEU A 391 -7.50 -14.18 16.58
N ALA A 392 -6.64 -15.10 16.13
CA ALA A 392 -7.02 -16.47 15.78
C ALA A 392 -7.64 -17.23 16.97
N VAL A 393 -7.09 -17.04 18.18
CA VAL A 393 -7.63 -17.64 19.41
C VAL A 393 -8.97 -17.02 19.79
N LEU A 394 -9.09 -15.70 19.72
CA LEU A 394 -10.31 -14.96 20.06
C LEU A 394 -11.45 -15.31 19.10
N THR A 395 -11.19 -15.36 17.79
CA THR A 395 -12.18 -15.78 16.78
C THR A 395 -12.64 -17.22 17.00
N ALA A 396 -11.72 -18.15 17.27
CA ALA A 396 -12.05 -19.53 17.59
C ALA A 396 -12.89 -19.66 18.87
N LEU A 397 -12.57 -18.87 19.90
CA LEU A 397 -13.33 -18.80 21.14
C LEU A 397 -14.75 -18.28 20.91
N LEU A 398 -14.89 -17.15 20.21
CA LEU A 398 -16.18 -16.52 19.88
C LEU A 398 -17.07 -17.48 19.09
N ALA A 399 -16.51 -18.16 18.08
CA ALA A 399 -17.23 -19.16 17.29
C ALA A 399 -17.66 -20.37 18.16
N ALA A 400 -16.89 -20.73 19.18
CA ALA A 400 -17.21 -21.81 20.10
C ALA A 400 -18.25 -21.45 21.17
N VAL A 401 -18.54 -20.16 21.42
CA VAL A 401 -19.46 -19.72 22.51
C VAL A 401 -20.87 -20.28 22.34
N PHE A 402 -21.45 -20.14 21.14
CA PHE A 402 -22.80 -20.62 20.86
C PHE A 402 -22.95 -22.15 21.04
N PRO A 403 -22.10 -22.99 20.42
CA PRO A 403 -22.15 -24.43 20.65
C PRO A 403 -21.81 -24.81 22.10
N ALA A 404 -20.94 -24.08 22.79
CA ALA A 404 -20.64 -24.33 24.20
C ALA A 404 -21.85 -24.06 25.11
N ARG A 405 -22.62 -23.00 24.83
CA ARG A 405 -23.86 -22.69 25.54
C ARG A 405 -24.95 -23.73 25.25
N ALA A 406 -25.04 -24.22 24.03
CA ALA A 406 -25.96 -25.30 23.66
C ALA A 406 -25.59 -26.62 24.35
N ALA A 407 -24.29 -26.98 24.38
CA ALA A 407 -23.78 -28.16 25.08
C ALA A 407 -24.13 -28.14 26.58
N ALA A 408 -23.98 -26.99 27.23
CA ALA A 408 -24.30 -26.82 28.65
C ALA A 408 -25.80 -26.99 28.98
N ARG A 409 -26.69 -26.89 27.99
CA ARG A 409 -28.15 -26.99 28.15
C ARG A 409 -28.73 -28.28 27.56
N THR A 410 -27.89 -29.24 27.19
CA THR A 410 -28.35 -30.48 26.57
C THR A 410 -29.01 -31.38 27.61
N ASP A 411 -30.20 -31.90 27.31
CA ASP A 411 -30.87 -32.91 28.13
C ASP A 411 -30.20 -34.27 27.92
N VAL A 412 -29.57 -34.76 28.99
CA VAL A 412 -28.78 -36.01 29.02
C VAL A 412 -29.65 -37.22 28.70
N VAL A 413 -30.88 -37.28 29.22
CA VAL A 413 -31.78 -38.42 29.01
C VAL A 413 -32.30 -38.41 27.57
N ALA A 414 -32.68 -37.24 27.05
CA ALA A 414 -33.11 -37.12 25.66
C ALA A 414 -31.99 -37.44 24.66
N THR A 415 -30.75 -37.02 24.94
CA THR A 415 -29.61 -37.33 24.05
C THR A 415 -29.21 -38.79 24.08
N LEU A 416 -29.21 -39.45 25.25
CA LEU A 416 -28.94 -40.88 25.37
C LEU A 416 -30.07 -41.74 24.78
N ALA A 417 -31.32 -41.29 24.89
CA ALA A 417 -32.49 -41.94 24.28
C ALA A 417 -32.66 -41.67 22.77
N GLY A 418 -31.76 -40.90 22.15
CA GLY A 418 -31.82 -40.57 20.73
C GLY A 418 -32.98 -39.64 20.31
N ARG A 419 -33.74 -39.09 21.27
CA ARG A 419 -34.85 -38.18 20.99
C ARG A 419 -34.32 -36.78 20.62
N ARG A 420 -34.70 -36.28 19.45
CA ARG A 420 -34.30 -34.94 18.97
C ARG A 420 -35.20 -33.89 19.62
N GLY A 421 -34.67 -33.08 20.53
CA GLY A 421 -35.38 -31.93 21.07
C GLY A 421 -35.62 -30.86 20.00
N ALA A 422 -36.87 -30.43 19.83
CA ALA A 422 -37.22 -29.30 18.97
C ALA A 422 -36.95 -27.99 19.73
N LEU A 423 -35.92 -27.24 19.33
CA LEU A 423 -35.74 -25.87 19.82
C LEU A 423 -36.72 -24.96 19.09
N HIS A 424 -37.62 -24.32 19.83
CA HIS A 424 -38.51 -23.29 19.29
C HIS A 424 -37.74 -21.97 19.11
N THR A 425 -37.78 -21.41 17.90
CA THR A 425 -37.30 -20.05 17.64
C THR A 425 -38.33 -19.05 18.16
N SER A 426 -37.94 -18.17 19.08
CA SER A 426 -38.84 -17.13 19.63
C SER A 426 -39.11 -16.05 18.59
N LYS A 427 -40.37 -15.62 18.45
CA LYS A 427 -40.80 -14.50 17.60
C LYS A 427 -40.02 -13.19 17.88
N TRP A 428 -39.56 -13.00 19.12
CA TRP A 428 -38.77 -11.84 19.51
C TRP A 428 -37.38 -11.77 18.85
N SER A 429 -36.77 -12.92 18.52
CA SER A 429 -35.48 -12.93 17.81
C SER A 429 -35.59 -12.38 16.38
N VAL A 430 -36.76 -12.54 15.76
CA VAL A 430 -37.04 -12.02 14.42
C VAL A 430 -37.29 -10.52 14.46
N ILE A 431 -38.10 -10.06 15.43
CA ILE A 431 -38.38 -8.64 15.60
C ILE A 431 -37.09 -7.87 15.89
N LEU A 432 -36.25 -8.39 16.80
CA LEU A 432 -34.95 -7.80 17.11
C LEU A 432 -34.03 -7.77 15.88
N GLY A 433 -33.98 -8.85 15.11
CA GLY A 433 -33.18 -8.91 13.88
C GLY A 433 -33.63 -7.89 12.82
N CYS A 434 -34.94 -7.75 12.61
CA CYS A 434 -35.50 -6.75 11.70
C CYS A 434 -35.23 -5.32 12.18
N ALA A 435 -35.33 -5.06 13.48
CA ALA A 435 -35.03 -3.74 14.05
C ALA A 435 -33.55 -3.38 13.88
N LEU A 436 -32.63 -4.31 14.16
CA LEU A 436 -31.19 -4.12 13.95
C LEU A 436 -30.85 -3.92 12.47
N ALA A 437 -31.47 -4.70 11.57
CA ALA A 437 -31.31 -4.54 10.13
C ALA A 437 -31.75 -3.15 9.64
N GLY A 438 -32.92 -2.69 10.10
CA GLY A 438 -33.44 -1.37 9.75
C GLY A 438 -32.59 -0.23 10.32
N LEU A 439 -32.17 -0.33 11.59
CA LEU A 439 -31.31 0.67 12.23
C LEU A 439 -29.94 0.75 11.53
N GLY A 440 -29.35 -0.40 11.19
CA GLY A 440 -28.06 -0.47 10.52
C GLY A 440 -28.10 0.15 9.12
N ALA A 441 -29.17 -0.11 8.36
CA ALA A 441 -29.40 0.51 7.08
C ALA A 441 -29.58 2.03 7.19
N ALA A 442 -30.33 2.51 8.19
CA ALA A 442 -30.53 3.94 8.43
C ALA A 442 -29.21 4.64 8.82
N LEU A 443 -28.39 4.02 9.66
CA LEU A 443 -27.06 4.54 10.03
C LEU A 443 -26.11 4.59 8.83
N ALA A 444 -26.11 3.54 8.01
CA ALA A 444 -25.28 3.52 6.81
C ALA A 444 -25.69 4.59 5.78
N LEU A 445 -27.00 4.79 5.60
CA LEU A 445 -27.53 5.87 4.75
C LEU A 445 -27.26 7.26 5.35
N GLY A 446 -27.35 7.39 6.68
CA GLY A 446 -27.04 8.64 7.37
C GLY A 446 -25.56 9.02 7.29
N GLY A 447 -24.65 8.05 7.14
CA GLY A 447 -23.22 8.31 6.98
C GLY A 447 -22.87 9.11 5.71
N PHE A 448 -23.72 9.11 4.68
CA PHE A 448 -23.47 9.89 3.46
C PHE A 448 -23.52 11.41 3.67
N THR A 449 -24.19 11.89 4.71
CA THR A 449 -24.37 13.34 4.94
C THR A 449 -23.24 13.97 5.75
N SER A 450 -22.33 13.17 6.32
CA SER A 450 -21.28 13.62 7.23
C SER A 450 -19.89 13.29 6.67
N THR A 451 -19.05 14.29 6.44
CA THR A 451 -17.68 14.09 5.94
C THR A 451 -16.74 13.51 7.00
N GLU A 452 -16.88 13.90 8.26
CA GLU A 452 -15.97 13.43 9.34
C GLU A 452 -16.39 12.08 9.95
N ALA A 453 -17.69 11.89 10.18
CA ALA A 453 -18.23 10.67 10.80
C ALA A 453 -18.72 9.62 9.76
N GLY A 454 -18.72 9.97 8.47
CA GLY A 454 -19.32 9.16 7.40
C GLY A 454 -18.78 7.73 7.33
N PRO A 455 -17.46 7.51 7.24
CA PRO A 455 -16.90 6.15 7.16
C PRO A 455 -17.24 5.28 8.38
N VAL A 456 -17.21 5.87 9.58
CA VAL A 456 -17.52 5.20 10.84
C VAL A 456 -19.00 4.81 10.91
N ALA A 457 -19.90 5.72 10.52
CA ALA A 457 -21.34 5.48 10.48
C ALA A 457 -21.71 4.41 9.44
N ILE A 458 -21.07 4.43 8.27
CA ILE A 458 -21.28 3.42 7.22
C ILE A 458 -20.84 2.04 7.70
N LEU A 459 -19.60 1.89 8.19
CA LEU A 459 -19.08 0.60 8.63
C LEU A 459 -19.84 0.02 9.83
N SER A 460 -20.17 0.86 10.82
CA SER A 460 -20.96 0.43 11.98
C SER A 460 -22.41 0.09 11.60
N GLY A 461 -23.02 0.85 10.68
CA GLY A 461 -24.34 0.57 10.13
C GLY A 461 -24.39 -0.76 9.37
N VAL A 462 -23.40 -1.03 8.51
CA VAL A 462 -23.27 -2.30 7.78
C VAL A 462 -23.13 -3.48 8.74
N GLY A 463 -22.21 -3.41 9.72
CA GLY A 463 -22.03 -4.48 10.69
C GLY A 463 -23.28 -4.75 11.54
N LEU A 464 -24.01 -3.68 11.93
CA LEU A 464 -25.27 -3.82 12.65
C LEU A 464 -26.37 -4.44 11.78
N ALA A 465 -26.43 -4.06 10.51
CA ALA A 465 -27.40 -4.59 9.56
C ALA A 465 -27.17 -6.09 9.31
N GLU A 466 -25.91 -6.48 9.16
CA GLU A 466 -25.49 -7.86 8.99
C GLU A 466 -25.88 -8.73 10.20
N LEU A 467 -25.59 -8.27 11.43
CA LEU A 467 -26.02 -8.94 12.66
C LEU A 467 -27.54 -9.11 12.73
N GLY A 468 -28.29 -8.09 12.31
CA GLY A 468 -29.75 -8.14 12.19
C GLY A 468 -30.22 -9.24 11.24
N LEU A 469 -29.62 -9.30 10.04
CA LEU A 469 -29.95 -10.30 9.02
C LEU A 469 -29.61 -11.73 9.47
N ILE A 470 -28.49 -11.90 10.17
CA ILE A 470 -28.09 -13.19 10.77
C ILE A 470 -29.12 -13.66 11.80
N CYS A 471 -29.59 -12.76 12.67
CA CYS A 471 -30.64 -13.08 13.64
C CYS A 471 -31.96 -13.48 12.96
N CYS A 472 -32.25 -12.92 11.78
CA CYS A 472 -33.42 -13.24 10.96
C CYS A 472 -33.28 -14.54 10.15
N THR A 473 -32.07 -15.13 10.04
CA THR A 473 -31.82 -16.30 9.18
C THR A 473 -32.75 -17.49 9.45
N PRO A 474 -33.02 -17.90 10.71
CA PRO A 474 -33.94 -19.00 10.97
C PRO A 474 -35.38 -18.71 10.51
N ALA A 475 -35.81 -17.45 10.52
CA ALA A 475 -37.13 -17.04 10.06
C ALA A 475 -37.18 -17.00 8.52
N MET A 476 -36.15 -16.47 7.86
CA MET A 476 -36.02 -16.54 6.40
C MET A 476 -36.11 -17.99 5.91
N LEU A 477 -35.40 -18.92 6.56
CA LEU A 477 -35.49 -20.35 6.24
C LEU A 477 -36.90 -20.92 6.42
N ALA A 478 -37.65 -20.45 7.42
CA ALA A 478 -39.04 -20.86 7.64
C ALA A 478 -39.96 -20.36 6.53
N VAL A 479 -39.78 -19.11 6.10
CA VAL A 479 -40.53 -18.47 5.01
C VAL A 479 -40.23 -19.18 3.69
N ILE A 480 -38.94 -19.35 3.34
CA ILE A 480 -38.52 -20.04 2.11
C ILE A 480 -39.04 -21.48 2.07
N ALA A 481 -38.97 -22.21 3.19
CA ALA A 481 -39.54 -23.56 3.29
C ALA A 481 -41.07 -23.58 3.08
N GLY A 482 -41.76 -22.51 3.46
CA GLY A 482 -43.19 -22.32 3.20
C GLY A 482 -43.49 -22.03 1.73
N LEU A 483 -42.72 -21.13 1.09
CA LEU A 483 -42.85 -20.81 -0.34
C LEU A 483 -42.54 -22.00 -1.23
N GLY A 484 -41.62 -22.87 -0.82
CA GLY A 484 -41.26 -24.10 -1.53
C GLY A 484 -42.40 -25.12 -1.68
N ARG A 485 -43.57 -24.88 -1.08
CA ARG A 485 -44.77 -25.73 -1.25
C ARG A 485 -45.23 -25.83 -2.70
N ARG A 486 -44.94 -24.81 -3.53
CA ARG A 486 -45.31 -24.75 -4.96
C ARG A 486 -44.27 -25.37 -5.91
N LEU A 487 -43.11 -25.81 -5.40
CA LEU A 487 -42.02 -26.36 -6.20
C LEU A 487 -42.18 -27.88 -6.46
N PRO A 488 -41.53 -28.42 -7.51
CA PRO A 488 -41.50 -29.86 -7.79
C PRO A 488 -40.84 -30.66 -6.65
N LEU A 489 -41.00 -31.99 -6.71
CA LEU A 489 -40.82 -32.91 -5.58
C LEU A 489 -39.43 -32.82 -4.91
N SER A 490 -38.34 -32.81 -5.69
CA SER A 490 -36.96 -32.76 -5.19
C SER A 490 -36.63 -31.46 -4.42
N PRO A 491 -36.78 -30.24 -4.99
CA PRO A 491 -36.51 -29.00 -4.26
C PRO A 491 -37.49 -28.78 -3.08
N ARG A 492 -38.73 -29.25 -3.18
CA ARG A 492 -39.69 -29.19 -2.07
C ARG A 492 -39.22 -29.99 -0.86
N ILE A 493 -38.70 -31.20 -1.07
CA ILE A 493 -38.15 -32.03 0.03
C ILE A 493 -36.94 -31.35 0.66
N ALA A 494 -36.00 -30.83 -0.16
CA ALA A 494 -34.80 -30.16 0.32
C ALA A 494 -35.12 -28.92 1.18
N LEU A 495 -36.02 -28.05 0.72
CA LEU A 495 -36.42 -26.85 1.46
C LEU A 495 -37.18 -27.18 2.75
N ARG A 496 -38.02 -28.23 2.73
CA ARG A 496 -38.75 -28.66 3.92
C ARG A 496 -37.85 -29.33 4.95
N ASP A 497 -36.77 -29.99 4.52
CA ASP A 497 -35.75 -30.53 5.43
C ASP A 497 -34.90 -29.40 6.05
N ALA A 498 -34.43 -28.45 5.24
CA ALA A 498 -33.73 -27.25 5.73
C ALA A 498 -34.57 -26.46 6.74
N GLY A 499 -35.86 -26.32 6.45
CA GLY A 499 -36.85 -25.68 7.33
C GLY A 499 -37.21 -26.47 8.59
N ARG A 500 -36.95 -27.78 8.66
CA ARG A 500 -37.09 -28.59 9.90
C ARG A 500 -35.80 -28.61 10.70
N ASN A 501 -34.66 -28.65 10.03
CA ASN A 501 -33.32 -28.69 10.63
C ASN A 501 -32.67 -27.29 10.70
N ARG A 502 -33.46 -26.25 11.00
CA ARG A 502 -33.01 -24.83 11.02
C ARG A 502 -31.81 -24.58 11.92
N SER A 503 -31.71 -25.28 13.06
CA SER A 503 -30.56 -25.15 13.96
C SER A 503 -29.24 -25.53 13.29
N SER A 504 -29.28 -26.35 12.23
CA SER A 504 -28.13 -26.79 11.45
C SER A 504 -27.88 -25.97 10.19
N ALA A 505 -28.96 -25.58 9.50
CA ALA A 505 -28.88 -24.80 8.27
C ALA A 505 -28.60 -23.32 8.54
N ALA A 506 -29.14 -22.74 9.62
CA ALA A 506 -29.05 -21.30 9.87
C ALA A 506 -27.61 -20.78 10.03
N PRO A 507 -26.69 -21.43 10.78
CA PRO A 507 -25.30 -20.97 10.84
C PRO A 507 -24.61 -21.01 9.48
N ALA A 508 -24.86 -22.05 8.67
CA ALA A 508 -24.24 -22.20 7.36
C ALA A 508 -24.75 -21.12 6.39
N VAL A 509 -26.06 -20.86 6.38
CA VAL A 509 -26.66 -19.79 5.57
C VAL A 509 -26.19 -18.42 6.04
N ALA A 510 -26.11 -18.18 7.35
CA ALA A 510 -25.58 -16.94 7.90
C ALA A 510 -24.12 -16.69 7.47
N ALA A 511 -23.27 -17.73 7.51
CA ALA A 511 -21.88 -17.62 7.04
C ALA A 511 -21.79 -17.29 5.56
N VAL A 512 -22.60 -17.93 4.72
CA VAL A 512 -22.64 -17.65 3.27
C VAL A 512 -23.17 -16.24 3.01
N MET A 513 -24.22 -15.81 3.72
CA MET A 513 -24.76 -14.45 3.59
C MET A 513 -23.73 -13.39 4.02
N ALA A 514 -23.07 -13.57 5.16
CA ALA A 514 -22.01 -12.69 5.64
C ALA A 514 -20.88 -12.55 4.61
N SER A 515 -20.36 -13.68 4.14
CA SER A 515 -19.29 -13.70 3.13
C SER A 515 -19.72 -12.99 1.84
N MET A 516 -20.98 -13.17 1.43
CA MET A 516 -21.52 -12.54 0.22
C MET A 516 -21.77 -11.04 0.42
N ILE A 517 -22.21 -10.61 1.60
CA ILE A 517 -22.35 -9.19 1.95
C ILE A 517 -20.99 -8.49 1.89
N GLY A 518 -19.95 -9.07 2.53
CA GLY A 518 -18.59 -8.55 2.49
C GLY A 518 -18.04 -8.46 1.07
N ALA A 519 -18.15 -9.54 0.29
CA ALA A 519 -17.70 -9.58 -1.10
C ALA A 519 -18.42 -8.55 -1.98
N ILE A 520 -19.76 -8.42 -1.84
CA ILE A 520 -20.55 -7.43 -2.57
C ILE A 520 -20.16 -6.01 -2.14
N ALA A 521 -19.98 -5.75 -0.84
CA ALA A 521 -19.59 -4.43 -0.34
C ALA A 521 -18.23 -4.00 -0.90
N VAL A 522 -17.22 -4.88 -0.87
CA VAL A 522 -15.90 -4.62 -1.46
C VAL A 522 -16.02 -4.42 -2.97
N THR A 523 -16.78 -5.27 -3.66
CA THR A 523 -16.98 -5.17 -5.12
C THR A 523 -17.66 -3.85 -5.48
N ILE A 524 -18.70 -3.43 -4.77
CA ILE A 524 -19.36 -2.13 -4.97
C ILE A 524 -18.37 -1.01 -4.72
N GLY A 525 -17.57 -1.06 -3.66
CA GLY A 525 -16.56 -0.04 -3.39
C GLY A 525 -15.55 0.10 -4.54
N VAL A 526 -15.04 -1.03 -5.05
CA VAL A 526 -14.13 -1.06 -6.20
C VAL A 526 -14.81 -0.56 -7.48
N VAL A 527 -16.01 -1.06 -7.80
CA VAL A 527 -16.76 -0.68 -9.00
C VAL A 527 -17.18 0.79 -8.95
N SER A 528 -17.59 1.30 -7.79
CA SER A 528 -17.94 2.70 -7.60
C SER A 528 -16.72 3.61 -7.68
N THR A 529 -15.56 3.18 -7.15
CA THR A 529 -14.31 3.92 -7.31
C THR A 529 -13.89 3.94 -8.78
N GLU A 530 -14.00 2.81 -9.47
CA GLU A 530 -13.71 2.71 -10.90
C GLU A 530 -14.68 3.54 -11.75
N ASP A 531 -15.98 3.53 -11.43
CA ASP A 531 -16.97 4.37 -12.10
C ASP A 531 -16.74 5.86 -11.81
N GLN A 532 -16.40 6.21 -10.58
CA GLN A 532 -15.98 7.57 -10.24
C GLN A 532 -14.74 7.97 -11.03
N ASN A 533 -13.71 7.12 -11.06
CA ASN A 533 -12.49 7.33 -11.83
C ASN A 533 -12.80 7.51 -13.32
N ARG A 534 -13.76 6.76 -13.88
CA ARG A 534 -14.24 6.90 -15.26
C ARG A 534 -14.99 8.19 -15.50
N ARG A 535 -15.82 8.65 -14.56
CA ARG A 535 -16.56 9.92 -14.66
C ARG A 535 -15.65 11.13 -14.51
N SER A 536 -14.67 11.04 -13.61
CA SER A 536 -13.62 12.05 -13.45
C SER A 536 -12.44 11.82 -14.39
N TYR A 537 -12.53 10.83 -15.29
CA TYR A 537 -11.48 10.56 -16.25
C TYR A 537 -11.44 11.72 -17.23
N THR A 538 -10.39 12.50 -17.15
CA THR A 538 -10.02 13.42 -18.21
C THR A 538 -9.34 12.61 -19.30
N ALA A 539 -9.89 12.66 -20.51
CA ALA A 539 -9.41 11.87 -21.62
C ALA A 539 -7.98 12.26 -22.00
N GLY A 540 -7.00 11.49 -21.52
CA GLY A 540 -5.64 11.54 -22.03
C GLY A 540 -5.55 11.01 -23.46
N LEU A 541 -4.33 10.93 -23.98
CA LEU A 541 -4.09 10.30 -25.27
C LEU A 541 -4.55 8.84 -25.28
N PRO A 542 -5.23 8.38 -26.35
CA PRO A 542 -5.62 6.98 -26.47
C PRO A 542 -4.42 6.03 -26.37
N LEU A 543 -4.68 4.80 -25.89
CA LEU A 543 -3.67 3.74 -25.88
C LEU A 543 -3.17 3.47 -27.30
N HIS A 544 -1.84 3.39 -27.46
CA HIS A 544 -1.12 3.26 -28.74
C HIS A 544 -1.08 4.51 -29.62
N ASP A 545 -1.68 5.62 -29.16
CA ASP A 545 -1.42 6.93 -29.75
C ASP A 545 -0.24 7.57 -29.03
N VAL A 546 0.63 8.19 -29.82
CA VAL A 546 1.83 8.87 -29.32
C VAL A 546 1.63 10.36 -29.50
N PHE A 547 1.72 11.11 -28.42
CA PHE A 547 1.82 12.55 -28.48
C PHE A 547 3.28 12.95 -28.61
N THR A 548 3.56 13.65 -29.69
CA THR A 548 4.86 14.28 -29.90
C THR A 548 4.62 15.77 -30.04
N TYR A 549 5.25 16.56 -29.19
CA TYR A 549 5.37 17.99 -29.41
C TYR A 549 6.77 18.26 -29.96
N ALA A 550 6.87 19.09 -30.99
CA ALA A 550 8.15 19.57 -31.49
C ALA A 550 8.44 20.91 -30.81
N SER A 551 9.53 20.96 -30.04
CA SER A 551 10.03 22.24 -29.53
C SER A 551 10.79 22.95 -30.66
N ALA A 552 10.41 24.19 -30.98
CA ALA A 552 11.07 25.03 -32.00
C ALA A 552 12.48 25.53 -31.60
N TYR A 553 13.01 25.04 -30.48
CA TYR A 553 14.28 25.45 -29.93
C TYR A 553 15.41 24.55 -30.44
N SER A 554 16.29 25.10 -31.27
CA SER A 554 17.55 24.46 -31.59
C SER A 554 18.50 24.58 -30.39
N ALA A 555 19.01 23.45 -29.90
CA ALA A 555 19.96 23.42 -28.77
C ALA A 555 21.30 24.10 -29.06
N THR A 556 21.62 24.37 -30.34
CA THR A 556 22.94 24.85 -30.78
C THR A 556 22.93 26.27 -31.34
N ASP A 557 21.78 26.81 -31.73
CA ASP A 557 21.62 28.17 -32.22
C ASP A 557 20.34 28.75 -31.62
N ALA A 558 20.42 29.88 -30.94
CA ALA A 558 19.27 30.61 -30.41
C ALA A 558 18.41 31.26 -31.52
N LYS A 559 18.19 30.54 -32.62
CA LYS A 559 17.26 30.86 -33.69
C LYS A 559 16.03 29.99 -33.53
N GLU A 560 14.89 30.63 -33.49
CA GLU A 560 13.59 30.00 -33.64
C GLU A 560 13.58 29.28 -34.99
N VAL A 561 13.66 27.95 -34.96
CA VAL A 561 13.55 27.16 -36.18
C VAL A 561 12.05 27.09 -36.46
N GLN A 562 11.60 27.67 -37.57
CA GLN A 562 10.25 27.41 -38.05
C GLN A 562 10.16 25.94 -38.45
N ILE A 563 9.57 25.14 -37.56
CA ILE A 563 9.34 23.73 -37.84
C ILE A 563 8.03 23.61 -38.62
N ASP A 564 8.13 23.24 -39.90
CA ASP A 564 6.96 22.97 -40.73
C ASP A 564 6.21 21.72 -40.20
N PRO A 565 4.94 21.85 -39.77
CA PRO A 565 4.15 20.72 -39.29
C PRO A 565 4.01 19.58 -40.30
N THR A 566 4.08 19.88 -41.61
CA THR A 566 3.98 18.87 -42.66
C THR A 566 5.21 17.97 -42.70
N THR A 567 6.39 18.53 -42.41
CA THR A 567 7.66 17.80 -42.37
C THR A 567 7.73 16.89 -41.14
N ILE A 568 7.24 17.35 -39.98
CA ILE A 568 7.09 16.51 -38.78
C ILE A 568 6.16 15.34 -39.09
N ALA A 569 4.98 15.62 -39.65
CA ALA A 569 4.00 14.59 -39.94
C ALA A 569 4.51 13.54 -40.95
N ALA A 570 5.26 13.96 -41.97
CA ALA A 570 5.92 13.05 -42.91
C ALA A 570 6.97 12.17 -42.22
N THR A 571 7.80 12.77 -41.36
CA THR A 571 8.84 12.06 -40.59
C THR A 571 8.22 11.01 -39.66
N LEU A 572 7.17 11.38 -38.92
CA LEU A 572 6.45 10.46 -38.03
C LEU A 572 5.84 9.27 -38.79
N ARG A 573 5.25 9.50 -39.97
CA ARG A 573 4.71 8.42 -40.83
C ARG A 573 5.80 7.48 -41.36
N SER A 574 7.00 8.00 -41.60
CA SER A 574 8.11 7.19 -42.12
C SER A 574 8.85 6.42 -41.02
N THR A 575 8.84 6.93 -39.79
CA THR A 575 9.65 6.40 -38.67
C THR A 575 8.83 5.49 -37.76
N LEU A 576 7.57 5.85 -37.51
CA LEU A 576 6.68 5.09 -36.65
C LEU A 576 5.66 4.32 -37.50
N PRO A 577 5.23 3.13 -37.06
CA PRO A 577 4.17 2.37 -37.71
C PRO A 577 2.78 2.99 -37.42
N VAL A 578 2.62 4.29 -37.70
CA VAL A 578 1.40 5.06 -37.43
C VAL A 578 0.48 5.05 -38.64
N ARG A 579 -0.82 4.86 -38.42
CA ARG A 579 -1.84 4.92 -39.47
C ARG A 579 -2.25 6.35 -39.82
N GLN A 580 -2.22 7.23 -38.83
CA GLN A 580 -2.66 8.61 -38.95
C GLN A 580 -1.78 9.50 -38.06
N VAL A 581 -1.48 10.69 -38.56
CA VAL A 581 -0.79 11.75 -37.80
C VAL A 581 -1.68 12.97 -37.87
N MET A 582 -2.02 13.53 -36.71
CA MET A 582 -2.83 14.73 -36.57
C MET A 582 -1.99 15.82 -35.90
N THR A 583 -1.91 16.98 -36.53
CA THR A 583 -1.25 18.15 -35.95
C THR A 583 -2.24 18.84 -35.02
N VAL A 584 -1.86 18.99 -33.75
CA VAL A 584 -2.60 19.78 -32.76
C VAL A 584 -1.85 21.10 -32.58
N LEU A 585 -2.46 22.21 -32.99
CA LEU A 585 -1.93 23.55 -32.74
C LEU A 585 -2.48 24.02 -31.40
N GLN A 586 -1.61 24.18 -30.40
CA GLN A 586 -1.99 24.80 -29.14
C GLN A 586 -1.96 26.33 -29.36
N PRO A 587 -3.09 27.04 -29.31
CA PRO A 587 -3.07 28.50 -29.39
C PRO A 587 -2.30 29.05 -28.17
N ASP A 588 -1.50 30.09 -28.37
CA ASP A 588 -0.81 30.83 -27.29
C ASP A 588 -1.82 31.26 -26.23
N MET A 589 -1.96 30.47 -25.16
CA MET A 589 -2.78 30.82 -24.02
C MET A 589 -1.95 31.68 -23.08
N SER A 590 -1.92 32.98 -23.33
CA SER A 590 -1.71 33.93 -22.24
C SER A 590 -2.93 33.80 -21.31
N CYS A 591 -2.75 33.22 -20.12
CA CYS A 591 -3.77 33.31 -19.08
C CYS A 591 -3.98 34.80 -18.78
N PRO A 592 -5.17 35.38 -19.04
CA PRO A 592 -5.39 36.77 -18.73
C PRO A 592 -5.37 36.88 -17.20
N SER A 593 -4.37 37.58 -16.66
CA SER A 593 -4.33 37.98 -15.26
C SER A 593 -5.45 38.98 -15.00
N VAL A 594 -6.66 38.51 -14.73
CA VAL A 594 -7.76 39.36 -14.28
C VAL A 594 -8.19 38.85 -12.92
N GLY A 595 -7.97 39.70 -11.91
CA GLY A 595 -8.13 39.38 -10.51
C GLY A 595 -9.48 38.75 -10.17
N ALA A 596 -9.44 37.50 -9.72
CA ALA A 596 -10.46 36.88 -8.89
C ALA A 596 -9.79 35.83 -7.98
N PRO A 597 -10.15 35.77 -6.69
CA PRO A 597 -9.50 34.88 -5.72
C PRO A 597 -10.16 33.50 -5.76
N THR A 598 -9.85 32.67 -6.74
CA THR A 598 -10.07 31.22 -6.67
C THR A 598 -9.20 30.54 -7.72
N ALA A 599 -8.39 29.58 -7.28
CA ALA A 599 -7.46 28.83 -8.11
C ALA A 599 -8.17 28.04 -9.21
N THR A 600 -8.25 28.60 -10.42
CA THR A 600 -8.52 27.86 -11.65
C THR A 600 -7.20 27.34 -12.21
N GLN A 601 -6.92 26.05 -11.99
CA GLN A 601 -5.89 25.34 -12.74
C GLN A 601 -6.32 25.27 -14.21
N CYS A 602 -5.67 26.05 -15.08
CA CYS A 602 -5.76 25.86 -16.52
C CYS A 602 -4.90 24.64 -16.90
N SER A 603 -5.54 23.48 -17.03
CA SER A 603 -4.95 22.31 -17.69
C SER A 603 -5.70 22.07 -19.00
N VAL A 604 -5.02 22.21 -20.13
CA VAL A 604 -5.50 21.77 -21.44
C VAL A 604 -4.58 20.66 -21.91
N LEU A 605 -5.21 19.54 -22.30
CA LEU A 605 -4.59 18.34 -22.88
C LEU A 605 -4.14 18.56 -24.31
#